data_AF-T2JXQ1-F1
#
_entry.id   AF-T2JXQ1-F1
#
_cell.length_a   1.000
_cell.length_b   1.000
_cell.length_c   1.000
_cell.angle_alpha   90.00
_cell.angle_beta   90.00
_cell.angle_gamma   90.00
#
_symmetry.space_group_name_H-M   'P 1'
#
loop_
_entity.id
_entity.type
_entity.pdbx_description
1 polymer ?
#
loop_
_entity_poly.entity_id
_entity_poly.type
_entity_poly.pdbx_seq_one_letter_code
_entity_poly.pdbx_strand_id
1 'polypeptide(L)'
;MNLGKWLGLSSFIISCYILWEIRQVLLLVFTAVVFATALNRLVKWLKKFKIRRNFAIVIIVIGIIFLSILFGWLVVPPFLDQFQKLLALFPNVWERLRTNLILLSETQSRFDWLPPPPSLNDLLTRLQPLLTDIFANFFTVFSNSLLIILQLIFICFLTITMVMAPKKYRYLFLKLFPSFYRKRGEEIFDTF
;
A
#
# COMPACT_ATOMS: atom_id res chain seq x y z
N MET A 1 -50.79 14.12 -1.27
CA MET A 1 -49.84 12.98 -1.46
C MET A 1 -48.42 13.44 -1.14
N ASN A 2 -47.66 12.63 -0.41
CA ASN A 2 -46.47 13.02 0.37
C ASN A 2 -45.20 13.28 -0.47
N LEU A 3 -45.13 14.39 -1.23
CA LEU A 3 -43.93 14.81 -1.97
C LEU A 3 -42.69 14.97 -1.08
N GLY A 4 -42.87 15.49 0.14
CA GLY A 4 -41.77 15.65 1.10
C GLY A 4 -41.15 14.33 1.56
N LYS A 5 -41.94 13.24 1.66
CA LYS A 5 -41.42 11.91 2.05
C LYS A 5 -40.60 11.28 0.92
N TRP A 6 -41.02 11.50 -0.34
CA TRP A 6 -40.28 11.02 -1.51
C TRP A 6 -38.95 11.74 -1.70
N LEU A 7 -38.89 13.06 -1.44
CA LEU A 7 -37.65 13.83 -1.44
C LEU A 7 -36.68 13.41 -0.33
N GLY A 8 -37.19 13.10 0.87
CA GLY A 8 -36.36 12.56 1.94
C GLY A 8 -35.78 11.19 1.60
N LEU A 9 -36.60 10.31 1.02
CA LEU A 9 -36.16 8.97 0.61
C LEU A 9 -35.09 9.05 -0.49
N SER A 10 -35.28 9.90 -1.50
CA SER A 10 -34.30 10.06 -2.58
C SER A 10 -32.98 10.65 -2.07
N SER A 11 -33.04 11.67 -1.20
CA SER A 11 -31.86 12.24 -0.56
C SER A 11 -31.08 11.20 0.26
N PHE A 12 -31.77 10.33 1.00
CA PHE A 12 -31.14 9.26 1.77
C PHE A 12 -30.43 8.23 0.88
N ILE A 13 -31.08 7.81 -0.23
CA ILE A 13 -30.49 6.88 -1.20
C ILE A 13 -29.24 7.48 -1.85
N ILE A 14 -29.29 8.75 -2.26
CA ILE A 14 -28.15 9.46 -2.85
C ILE A 14 -26.99 9.54 -1.84
N SER A 15 -27.27 9.85 -0.58
CA SER A 15 -26.25 9.89 0.48
C SER A 15 -25.59 8.52 0.66
N CYS A 16 -26.39 7.45 0.76
CA CYS A 16 -25.87 6.08 0.87
C CYS A 16 -25.01 5.69 -0.34
N TYR A 17 -25.43 6.08 -1.55
CA TYR A 17 -24.67 5.83 -2.77
C TYR A 17 -23.32 6.54 -2.76
N ILE A 18 -23.27 7.81 -2.36
CA ILE A 18 -22.02 8.56 -2.22
C ILE A 18 -21.09 7.89 -1.20
N LEU A 19 -21.62 7.48 -0.04
CA LEU A 19 -20.83 6.73 0.95
C LEU A 19 -20.26 5.43 0.39
N TRP A 20 -21.03 4.72 -0.43
CA TRP A 20 -20.61 3.48 -1.07
C TRP A 20 -19.49 3.69 -2.10
N GLU A 21 -19.56 4.80 -2.83
CA GLU A 21 -18.54 5.21 -3.81
C GLU A 21 -17.23 5.55 -3.10
N ILE A 22 -17.29 6.33 -2.02
CA ILE A 22 -16.09 6.73 -1.26
C ILE A 22 -15.63 5.70 -0.23
N ARG A 23 -16.18 4.47 -0.21
CA ARG A 23 -15.87 3.45 0.81
C ARG A 23 -14.37 3.19 0.93
N GLN A 24 -13.64 3.25 -0.19
CA GLN A 24 -12.19 3.09 -0.20
C GLN A 24 -11.48 4.20 0.56
N VAL A 25 -11.90 5.45 0.37
CA VAL A 25 -11.39 6.60 1.11
C VAL A 25 -11.72 6.47 2.59
N LEU A 26 -12.94 6.03 2.92
CA LEU A 26 -13.37 5.82 4.30
C LEU A 26 -12.51 4.75 5.01
N LEU A 27 -12.26 3.61 4.34
CA LEU A 27 -11.38 2.54 4.82
C LEU A 27 -9.93 3.01 4.95
N LEU A 28 -9.46 3.85 4.02
CA LEU A 28 -8.13 4.43 4.08
C LEU A 28 -7.96 5.35 5.30
N VAL A 29 -8.95 6.21 5.56
CA VAL A 29 -8.96 7.09 6.74
C VAL A 29 -9.01 6.27 8.02
N PHE A 30 -9.86 5.25 8.09
CA PHE A 30 -9.92 4.34 9.23
C PHE A 30 -8.57 3.67 9.50
N THR A 31 -7.94 3.13 8.45
CA THR A 31 -6.61 2.52 8.52
C THR A 31 -5.56 3.53 9.00
N ALA A 32 -5.59 4.75 8.47
CA ALA A 32 -4.68 5.82 8.88
C ALA A 32 -4.83 6.16 10.37
N VAL A 33 -6.06 6.18 10.91
CA VAL A 33 -6.31 6.39 12.34
C VAL A 33 -5.72 5.25 13.17
N VAL A 34 -5.95 3.99 12.79
CA VAL A 34 -5.37 2.82 13.49
C VAL A 34 -3.84 2.91 13.51
N PHE A 35 -3.21 3.18 12.37
CA PHE A 35 -1.76 3.38 12.29
C PHE A 35 -1.28 4.56 13.13
N ALA A 36 -1.98 5.69 13.07
CA ALA A 36 -1.63 6.86 13.88
C ALA A 36 -1.66 6.53 15.38
N THR A 37 -2.64 5.73 15.86
CA THR A 37 -2.68 5.29 17.26
C THR A 37 -1.49 4.39 17.63
N ALA A 38 -1.09 3.48 16.75
CA ALA A 38 0.06 2.60 16.95
C ALA A 38 1.38 3.39 16.97
N LEU A 39 1.59 4.29 16.00
CA LEU A 39 2.75 5.17 15.94
C LEU A 39 2.83 6.08 17.17
N ASN A 40 1.69 6.58 17.67
CA ASN A 40 1.67 7.41 18.87
C ASN A 40 2.14 6.64 20.12
N ARG A 41 1.93 5.32 20.18
CA ARG A 41 2.52 4.45 21.22
C ARG A 41 4.05 4.41 21.12
N LEU A 42 4.60 4.28 19.91
CA LEU A 42 6.05 4.34 19.67
C LEU A 42 6.64 5.71 20.01
N VAL A 43 5.96 6.81 19.64
CA VAL A 43 6.37 8.18 19.98
C VAL A 43 6.44 8.35 21.51
N LYS A 44 5.46 7.83 22.26
CA LYS A 44 5.47 7.86 23.74
C LYS A 44 6.66 7.07 24.30
N TRP A 45 7.04 5.96 23.68
CA TRP A 45 8.22 5.19 24.07
C TRP A 45 9.51 5.99 23.83
N LEU A 46 9.65 6.66 22.67
CA LEU A 46 10.79 7.55 22.39
C LEU A 46 10.87 8.76 23.33
N LYS A 47 9.73 9.32 23.76
CA LYS A 47 9.73 10.41 24.74
C LYS A 47 10.35 10.04 26.08
N LYS A 48 10.40 8.74 26.45
CA LYS A 48 11.10 8.29 27.67
C LYS A 48 12.60 8.61 27.62
N PHE A 49 13.17 8.78 26.43
CA PHE A 49 14.55 9.20 26.22
C PHE A 49 14.76 10.74 26.26
N LYS A 50 13.85 11.51 26.90
CA LYS A 50 13.87 12.99 26.98
C LYS A 50 13.82 13.71 25.62
N ILE A 51 13.39 13.04 24.56
CA ILE A 51 13.26 13.63 23.22
C ILE A 51 11.98 14.49 23.16
N ARG A 52 12.09 15.73 22.66
CA ARG A 52 10.95 16.63 22.41
C ARG A 52 9.95 15.96 21.46
N ARG A 53 8.64 16.08 21.74
CA ARG A 53 7.55 15.40 21.00
C ARG A 53 7.71 15.47 19.48
N ASN A 54 8.05 16.64 18.93
CA ASN A 54 8.15 16.85 17.50
C ASN A 54 9.35 16.09 16.89
N PHE A 55 10.48 16.03 17.60
CA PHE A 55 11.64 15.26 17.17
C PHE A 55 11.37 13.75 17.22
N ALA A 56 10.64 13.27 18.22
CA ALA A 56 10.28 11.85 18.32
C ALA A 56 9.44 11.38 17.11
N ILE A 57 8.54 12.23 16.60
CA ILE A 57 7.73 11.93 15.40
C ILE A 57 8.64 11.88 14.16
N VAL A 58 9.50 12.89 13.97
CA VAL A 58 10.43 12.94 12.82
C VAL A 58 11.35 11.73 12.80
N ILE A 59 11.91 11.33 13.95
CA ILE A 59 12.79 10.17 14.07
C ILE A 59 12.06 8.88 13.67
N ILE A 60 10.81 8.70 14.10
CA ILE A 60 10.02 7.51 13.74
C ILE A 60 9.72 7.47 12.25
N VAL A 61 9.32 8.60 11.66
CA VAL A 61 9.02 8.68 10.22
C VAL A 61 10.28 8.40 9.39
N ILE A 62 11.40 9.04 9.72
CA ILE A 62 12.69 8.78 9.07
C ILE A 62 13.11 7.32 9.26
N GLY A 63 12.94 6.78 10.47
CA GLY A 63 13.26 5.39 10.76
C GLY A 63 12.46 4.40 9.91
N ILE A 64 11.17 4.65 9.71
CA ILE A 64 10.31 3.81 8.86
C ILE A 64 10.77 3.90 7.39
N ILE A 65 11.00 5.10 6.87
CA ILE A 65 11.48 5.30 5.49
C ILE A 65 12.82 4.60 5.29
N PHE A 66 13.76 4.85 6.20
CA PHE A 66 15.09 4.27 6.15
C PHE A 66 15.02 2.74 6.20
N LEU A 67 14.22 2.18 7.10
CA LEU A 67 14.01 0.74 7.21
C LEU A 67 13.39 0.15 5.94
N SER A 68 12.43 0.84 5.32
CA SER A 68 11.83 0.39 4.04
C SER A 68 12.84 0.41 2.89
N ILE A 69 13.65 1.46 2.77
CA ILE A 69 14.70 1.55 1.74
C ILE A 69 15.78 0.50 1.99
N LEU A 70 16.23 0.35 3.24
CA LEU A 70 17.22 -0.64 3.64
C LEU A 70 16.72 -2.06 3.36
N PHE A 71 15.46 -2.36 3.70
CA PHE A 71 14.85 -3.64 3.41
C PHE A 71 14.80 -3.92 1.91
N GLY A 72 14.36 -2.94 1.10
CA GLY A 72 14.38 -3.04 -0.35
C GLY A 72 15.80 -3.28 -0.89
N TRP A 73 16.77 -2.50 -0.44
CA TRP A 73 18.15 -2.65 -0.88
C TRP A 73 18.83 -3.93 -0.41
N LEU A 74 18.45 -4.48 0.75
CA LEU A 74 19.03 -5.73 1.27
C LEU A 74 18.37 -6.98 0.67
N VAL A 75 17.07 -6.93 0.37
CA VAL A 75 16.31 -8.09 -0.10
C VAL A 75 16.31 -8.20 -1.63
N VAL A 76 16.15 -7.08 -2.34
CA VAL A 76 16.02 -7.08 -3.81
C VAL A 76 17.26 -7.64 -4.52
N PRO A 77 18.49 -7.14 -4.30
CA PRO A 77 19.66 -7.66 -5.02
C PRO A 77 19.91 -9.16 -4.83
N PRO A 78 19.96 -9.74 -3.60
CA PRO A 78 20.16 -11.19 -3.49
C PRO A 78 18.99 -11.99 -4.05
N PHE A 79 17.75 -11.45 -4.01
CA PHE A 79 16.62 -12.08 -4.68
C PHE A 79 16.81 -12.14 -6.19
N LEU A 80 17.29 -11.05 -6.81
CA LEU A 80 17.61 -11.02 -8.24
C LEU A 80 18.73 -12.00 -8.59
N ASP A 81 19.80 -12.05 -7.81
CA ASP A 81 20.91 -12.98 -8.04
C ASP A 81 20.47 -14.44 -7.91
N GLN A 82 19.63 -14.74 -6.91
CA GLN A 82 19.05 -16.08 -6.72
C GLN A 82 18.10 -16.45 -7.86
N PHE A 83 17.30 -15.50 -8.31
CA PHE A 83 16.36 -15.70 -9.41
C PHE A 83 17.09 -15.89 -10.74
N GLN A 84 18.15 -15.14 -11.01
CA GLN A 84 19.01 -15.34 -12.18
C GLN A 84 19.69 -16.72 -12.15
N LYS A 85 20.18 -17.18 -10.98
CA LYS A 85 20.71 -18.54 -10.83
C LYS A 85 19.65 -19.60 -11.10
N LEU A 86 18.42 -19.39 -10.64
CA LEU A 86 17.30 -20.29 -10.92
C LEU A 86 17.00 -20.33 -12.42
N LEU A 87 16.98 -19.18 -13.10
CA LEU A 87 16.81 -19.08 -14.55
C LEU A 87 17.96 -19.74 -15.32
N ALA A 88 19.20 -19.63 -14.84
CA ALA A 88 20.37 -20.26 -15.44
C ALA A 88 20.37 -21.78 -15.27
N LEU A 89 19.81 -22.29 -14.16
CA LEU A 89 19.67 -23.72 -13.90
C LEU A 89 18.42 -24.34 -14.55
N PHE A 90 17.39 -23.54 -14.81
CA PHE A 90 16.15 -23.95 -15.45
C PHE A 90 16.34 -24.78 -16.72
N PRO A 91 17.18 -24.39 -17.71
CA PRO A 91 17.36 -25.18 -18.93
C PRO A 91 17.97 -26.56 -18.66
N ASN A 92 18.91 -26.65 -17.72
CA ASN A 92 19.53 -27.93 -17.35
C ASN A 92 18.53 -28.87 -16.65
N VAL A 93 17.65 -28.31 -15.81
CA VAL A 93 16.60 -29.09 -15.15
C VAL A 93 15.56 -29.56 -16.17
N TRP A 94 15.18 -28.70 -17.12
CA TRP A 94 14.21 -29.04 -18.16
C TRP A 94 14.75 -30.10 -19.13
N GLU A 95 16.00 -29.99 -19.59
CA GLU A 95 16.58 -31.01 -20.48
C GLU A 95 16.72 -32.36 -19.77
N ARG A 96 17.08 -32.38 -18.48
CA ARG A 96 17.10 -33.60 -17.67
C ARG A 96 15.70 -34.19 -17.50
N LEU A 97 14.69 -33.37 -17.22
CA LEU A 97 13.30 -33.82 -17.14
C LEU A 97 12.83 -34.39 -18.47
N ARG A 98 13.09 -33.68 -19.58
CA ARG A 98 12.74 -34.09 -20.94
C ARG A 98 13.38 -35.42 -21.32
N THR A 99 14.67 -35.59 -21.09
CA THR A 99 15.38 -36.85 -21.38
C THR A 99 14.85 -38.01 -20.52
N ASN A 100 14.62 -37.80 -19.23
CA ASN A 100 14.00 -38.83 -18.39
C ASN A 100 12.57 -39.17 -18.85
N LEU A 101 11.77 -38.18 -19.24
CA LEU A 101 10.42 -38.40 -19.76
C LEU A 101 10.43 -39.17 -21.09
N ILE A 102 11.37 -38.86 -21.99
CA ILE A 102 11.56 -39.58 -23.25
C ILE A 102 11.98 -41.04 -22.98
N LEU A 103 12.98 -41.26 -22.12
CA LEU A 103 13.43 -42.61 -21.75
C LEU A 103 12.31 -43.45 -21.09
N LEU A 104 11.47 -42.82 -20.27
CA LEU A 104 10.30 -43.45 -19.67
C LEU A 104 9.22 -43.77 -20.71
N SER A 105 9.00 -42.90 -21.70
CA SER A 105 8.05 -43.16 -22.80
C SER A 105 8.51 -44.28 -23.73
N GLU A 106 9.81 -44.37 -24.01
CA GLU A 106 10.39 -45.39 -24.89
C GLU A 106 10.47 -46.76 -24.21
N THR A 107 10.72 -46.79 -22.90
CA THR A 107 10.70 -48.03 -22.09
C THR A 107 9.27 -48.53 -21.83
N GLN A 108 8.28 -47.65 -21.83
CA GLN A 108 6.90 -47.97 -21.49
C GLN A 108 5.95 -47.61 -22.63
N SER A 109 5.75 -48.55 -23.56
CA SER A 109 4.89 -48.52 -24.77
C SER A 109 3.39 -48.20 -24.56
N ARG A 110 3.00 -47.72 -23.37
CA ARG A 110 1.64 -47.27 -23.03
C ARG A 110 1.40 -45.78 -23.25
N PHE A 111 2.42 -45.02 -23.62
CA PHE A 111 2.37 -43.55 -23.66
C PHE A 111 2.49 -42.92 -25.06
N ASP A 112 2.22 -43.68 -26.13
CA ASP A 112 2.21 -43.18 -27.53
C ASP A 112 1.19 -42.05 -27.80
N TRP A 113 0.21 -41.84 -26.91
CA TRP A 113 -0.80 -40.79 -27.05
C TRP A 113 -0.37 -39.43 -26.50
N LEU A 114 0.78 -39.33 -25.82
CA LEU A 114 1.26 -38.06 -25.27
C LEU A 114 2.01 -37.26 -26.34
N PRO A 115 1.68 -35.96 -26.51
CA PRO A 115 2.45 -35.09 -27.40
C PRO A 115 3.90 -34.97 -26.89
N PRO A 116 4.88 -34.83 -27.79
CA PRO A 116 6.29 -34.71 -27.40
C PRO A 116 6.47 -33.49 -26.49
N PRO A 117 7.32 -33.61 -25.45
CA PRO A 117 7.56 -32.51 -24.53
C PRO A 117 8.09 -31.28 -25.29
N PRO A 118 7.54 -30.08 -25.01
CA PRO A 118 7.88 -28.85 -25.73
C PRO A 118 9.37 -28.52 -25.59
N SER A 119 9.92 -27.90 -26.64
CA SER A 119 11.33 -27.53 -26.67
C SER A 119 11.66 -26.41 -25.69
N LEU A 120 12.92 -26.30 -25.28
CA LEU A 120 13.40 -25.19 -24.45
C LEU A 120 13.08 -23.82 -25.06
N ASN A 121 13.17 -23.70 -26.39
CA ASN A 121 12.93 -22.43 -27.09
C ASN A 121 11.46 -22.02 -27.02
N ASP A 122 10.53 -22.98 -27.10
CA ASP A 122 9.09 -22.73 -26.97
C ASP A 122 8.70 -22.32 -25.54
N LEU A 123 9.43 -22.82 -24.54
CA LEU A 123 9.22 -22.42 -23.14
C LEU A 123 9.86 -21.08 -22.84
N LEU A 124 11.06 -20.80 -23.34
CA LEU A 124 11.73 -19.52 -23.16
C LEU A 124 10.91 -18.38 -23.77
N THR A 125 10.35 -18.58 -24.96
CA THR A 125 9.46 -17.59 -25.61
C THR A 125 8.16 -17.36 -24.83
N ARG A 126 7.65 -18.36 -24.10
CA ARG A 126 6.47 -18.21 -23.22
C ARG A 126 6.81 -17.63 -21.84
N LEU A 127 8.00 -17.89 -21.33
CA LEU A 127 8.46 -17.40 -20.03
C LEU A 127 8.90 -15.95 -20.10
N GLN A 128 9.45 -15.50 -21.22
CA GLN A 128 9.92 -14.13 -21.41
C GLN A 128 8.86 -13.05 -21.05
N PRO A 129 7.62 -13.07 -21.59
CA PRO A 129 6.60 -12.10 -21.20
C PRO A 129 6.26 -12.19 -19.71
N LEU A 130 6.16 -13.41 -19.16
CA LEU A 130 5.87 -13.65 -17.75
C LEU A 130 6.93 -13.05 -16.82
N LEU A 131 8.21 -13.14 -17.20
CA LEU A 131 9.31 -12.52 -16.48
C LEU A 131 9.18 -11.00 -16.53
N THR A 132 9.01 -10.40 -17.71
CA THR A 132 8.79 -8.95 -17.83
C THR A 132 7.57 -8.47 -17.04
N ASP A 133 6.48 -9.23 -17.01
CA ASP A 133 5.28 -8.90 -16.27
C ASP A 133 5.48 -9.00 -14.76
N ILE A 134 6.21 -10.01 -14.27
CA ILE A 134 6.58 -10.13 -12.85
C ILE A 134 7.50 -8.97 -12.44
N PHE A 135 8.49 -8.63 -13.27
CA PHE A 135 9.39 -7.51 -13.03
C PHE A 135 8.64 -6.17 -13.06
N ALA A 136 7.75 -5.97 -14.03
CA ALA A 136 6.93 -4.78 -14.14
C ALA A 136 5.98 -4.66 -12.94
N ASN A 137 5.26 -5.72 -12.58
CA ASN A 137 4.39 -5.73 -11.41
C ASN A 137 5.16 -5.50 -10.11
N PHE A 138 6.36 -6.08 -9.95
CA PHE A 138 7.21 -5.82 -8.80
C PHE A 138 7.61 -4.34 -8.74
N PHE A 139 8.05 -3.77 -9.87
CA PHE A 139 8.41 -2.35 -9.94
C PHE A 139 7.22 -1.43 -9.67
N THR A 140 6.03 -1.79 -10.16
CA THR A 140 4.77 -1.08 -9.89
C THR A 140 4.40 -1.16 -8.42
N VAL A 141 4.48 -2.34 -7.78
CA VAL A 141 4.20 -2.51 -6.34
C VAL A 141 5.23 -1.75 -5.50
N PHE A 142 6.51 -1.80 -5.86
CA PHE A 142 7.57 -1.05 -5.20
C PHE A 142 7.38 0.47 -5.32
N SER A 143 7.11 0.96 -6.53
CA SER A 143 6.84 2.38 -6.80
C SER A 143 5.58 2.87 -6.08
N ASN A 144 4.49 2.09 -6.12
CA ASN A 144 3.28 2.39 -5.36
C ASN A 144 3.52 2.39 -3.85
N SER A 145 4.39 1.50 -3.34
CA SER A 145 4.78 1.51 -1.93
C SER A 145 5.54 2.79 -1.57
N LEU A 146 6.44 3.26 -2.45
CA LEU A 146 7.11 4.56 -2.29
C LEU A 146 6.11 5.72 -2.29
N LEU A 147 5.10 5.69 -3.16
CA LEU A 147 4.02 6.69 -3.18
C LEU A 147 3.20 6.67 -1.89
N ILE A 148 2.85 5.49 -1.36
CA ILE A 148 2.13 5.34 -0.09
C ILE A 148 2.97 5.86 1.08
N ILE A 149 4.28 5.56 1.08
CA ILE A 149 5.22 6.10 2.07
C ILE A 149 5.27 7.63 1.98
N LEU A 150 5.40 8.18 0.77
CA LEU A 150 5.39 9.62 0.53
C LEU A 150 4.07 10.28 0.98
N GLN A 151 2.94 9.62 0.74
CA GLN A 151 1.62 10.08 1.19
C GLN A 151 1.51 10.05 2.71
N LEU A 152 2.05 9.04 3.39
CA LEU A 152 2.13 8.98 4.85
C LEU A 152 3.02 10.10 5.41
N ILE A 153 4.15 10.40 4.75
CA ILE A 153 5.01 11.54 5.10
C ILE A 153 4.22 12.84 4.96
N PHE A 154 3.46 12.99 3.88
CA PHE A 154 2.66 14.18 3.61
C PHE A 154 1.54 14.36 4.64
N ILE A 155 0.85 13.28 5.01
CA ILE A 155 -0.16 13.28 6.10
C ILE A 155 0.50 13.66 7.42
N CYS A 156 1.69 13.14 7.73
CA CYS A 156 2.44 13.54 8.91
C CYS A 156 2.81 15.03 8.86
N PHE A 157 3.28 15.53 7.72
CA PHE A 157 3.62 16.93 7.52
C PHE A 157 2.41 17.86 7.71
N LEU A 158 1.25 17.50 7.15
CA LEU A 158 0.00 18.22 7.34
C LEU A 158 -0.44 18.20 8.82
N THR A 159 -0.34 17.05 9.47
CA THR A 159 -0.68 16.93 10.89
C THR A 159 0.24 17.81 11.74
N ILE A 160 1.54 17.83 11.44
CA ILE A 160 2.53 18.65 12.16
C ILE A 160 2.26 20.14 11.95
N THR A 161 1.99 20.58 10.72
CA THR A 161 1.71 21.99 10.42
C THR A 161 0.41 22.47 11.07
N MET A 162 -0.63 21.62 11.05
CA MET A 162 -1.91 21.91 11.70
C MET A 162 -1.78 22.01 13.23
N VAL A 163 -0.91 21.17 13.83
CA VAL A 163 -0.60 21.20 15.27
C VAL A 163 0.37 22.33 15.65
N MET A 164 1.26 22.77 14.75
CA MET A 164 2.20 23.87 15.01
C MET A 164 1.52 25.24 15.01
N ALA A 165 0.43 25.43 14.26
CA ALA A 165 -0.28 26.71 14.17
C ALA A 165 -1.82 26.58 14.28
N PRO A 166 -2.36 26.03 15.38
CA PRO A 166 -3.78 25.69 15.53
C PRO A 166 -4.70 26.91 15.36
N LYS A 167 -4.25 28.11 15.76
CA LYS A 167 -5.05 29.33 15.75
C LYS A 167 -5.43 29.80 14.34
N LYS A 168 -4.55 29.63 13.33
CA LYS A 168 -4.81 30.07 11.95
C LYS A 168 -5.88 29.21 11.26
N TYR A 169 -5.82 27.89 11.48
CA TYR A 169 -6.82 26.96 10.93
C TYR A 169 -8.17 27.09 11.63
N ARG A 170 -8.18 27.33 12.94
CA ARG A 170 -9.39 27.53 13.74
C ARG A 170 -10.17 28.79 13.32
N TYR A 171 -9.48 29.89 13.01
CA TYR A 171 -10.10 31.12 12.49
C TYR A 171 -10.75 30.90 11.10
N LEU A 172 -10.11 30.11 10.24
CA LEU A 172 -10.64 29.75 8.92
C LEU A 172 -11.90 28.87 9.04
N PHE A 173 -11.88 27.91 9.97
CA PHE A 173 -13.02 27.04 10.27
C PHE A 173 -14.21 27.80 10.89
N LEU A 174 -13.94 28.73 11.81
CA LEU A 174 -14.96 29.62 12.38
C LEU A 174 -15.57 30.56 11.34
N LYS A 175 -14.87 30.81 10.22
CA LYS A 175 -15.39 31.65 9.12
C LYS A 175 -16.47 30.95 8.30
N LEU A 176 -16.53 29.61 8.33
CA LEU A 176 -17.57 28.79 7.71
C LEU A 176 -18.90 28.84 8.49
N PHE A 177 -18.87 29.25 9.75
CA PHE A 177 -20.08 29.44 10.55
C PHE A 177 -20.64 30.86 10.41
N PRO A 178 -21.97 31.02 10.28
CA PRO A 178 -22.62 32.32 10.29
C PRO A 178 -22.30 33.08 11.59
N SER A 179 -22.21 34.42 11.51
CA SER A 179 -21.67 35.29 12.57
C SER A 179 -22.29 35.08 13.96
N PHE A 180 -23.56 34.68 14.01
CA PHE A 180 -24.30 34.39 15.24
C PHE A 180 -23.77 33.21 16.06
N TYR A 181 -23.14 32.20 15.44
CA TYR A 181 -22.68 30.98 16.13
C TYR A 181 -21.17 30.95 16.43
N ARG A 182 -20.40 31.95 15.97
CA ARG A 182 -18.94 31.99 16.18
C ARG A 182 -18.54 31.95 17.65
N LYS A 183 -19.25 32.69 18.52
CA LYS A 183 -18.95 32.74 19.96
C LYS A 183 -19.06 31.37 20.64
N ARG A 184 -20.08 30.57 20.29
CA ARG A 184 -20.27 29.22 20.86
C ARG A 184 -19.29 28.21 20.29
N GLY A 185 -18.93 28.34 19.00
CA GLY A 185 -17.90 27.50 18.40
C GLY A 185 -16.54 27.72 19.04
N GLU A 186 -16.20 28.96 19.38
CA GLU A 186 -14.93 29.31 20.02
C GLU A 186 -14.76 28.60 21.38
N GLU A 187 -15.81 28.53 22.18
CA GLU A 187 -15.84 27.93 23.52
C GLU A 187 -15.58 26.39 23.51
N ILE A 188 -16.16 25.68 22.53
CA ILE A 188 -16.00 24.23 22.39
C ILE A 188 -14.55 23.86 21.99
N PHE A 189 -13.95 24.66 21.10
CA PHE A 189 -12.59 24.42 20.64
C PHE A 189 -11.50 24.90 21.61
N ASP A 190 -11.82 25.66 22.66
CA ASP A 190 -10.87 25.98 23.74
C ASP A 190 -10.76 24.87 24.79
N THR A 191 -11.69 23.90 24.74
CA THR A 191 -11.73 22.78 25.69
C THR A 191 -10.88 21.57 25.23
N PHE A 192 -10.33 21.59 24.01
CA PHE A 192 -9.53 20.52 23.39
C PHE A 192 -8.12 20.99 23.00
#